data_AF-A0A8S9YPW2-F1
#
_entry.id   AF-A0A8S9YPW2-F1
#
_cell.length_a   1.000
_cell.length_b   1.000
_cell.length_c   1.000
_cell.angle_alpha   90.00
_cell.angle_beta   90.00
_cell.angle_gamma   90.00
#
_symmetry.space_group_name_H-M   'P 1'
#
loop_
_entity.id
_entity.type
_entity.pdbx_description
1 polymer ?
#
loop_
_entity_poly.entity_id
_entity_poly.type
_entity_poly.pdbx_seq_one_letter_code
_entity_poly.pdbx_strand_id
1 'polypeptide(L)'
;MAVAVLLINLVGTAFFTTTLCYYYGNWRKQHKVTTLIASVSWWLPALILTLLPVDIASAYFRSCTISEQSVSDNFSVPLDNTPCRAPFFYAEHTVFLILWHIVYWSSQFLTWLLIPLMRSYTRAGDFTPLAKLRSALRDNIFYYFSYLLIFIVALMYLIMTQAISFDLRQHAQRDRRHVAGM
;
A
#
# COMPACT_ATOMS: atom_id res chain seq x y z
N MET A 1 -17.41 -4.65 20.07
CA MET A 1 -16.10 -4.96 20.67
C MET A 1 -14.95 -4.82 19.68
N ALA A 2 -14.97 -5.49 18.52
CA ALA A 2 -13.93 -5.43 17.49
C ALA A 2 -13.53 -4.00 17.05
N VAL A 3 -14.52 -3.13 16.76
CA VAL A 3 -14.26 -1.75 16.32
C VAL A 3 -13.56 -0.93 17.39
N ALA A 4 -13.95 -1.07 18.66
CA ALA A 4 -13.34 -0.33 19.77
C ALA A 4 -11.86 -0.69 19.94
N VAL A 5 -11.52 -1.97 19.83
CA VAL A 5 -10.15 -2.47 19.92
C VAL A 5 -9.28 -1.93 18.78
N LEU A 6 -9.83 -1.86 17.57
CA LEU A 6 -9.15 -1.32 16.39
C LEU A 6 -8.94 0.19 16.51
N LEU A 7 -9.94 0.92 17.02
CA LEU A 7 -9.81 2.36 17.32
C LEU A 7 -8.74 2.63 18.39
N ILE A 8 -8.67 1.80 19.43
CA ILE A 8 -7.62 1.91 20.46
C ILE A 8 -6.24 1.70 19.84
N ASN A 9 -6.08 0.70 18.96
CA ASN A 9 -4.81 0.46 18.26
C ASN A 9 -4.44 1.66 17.36
N LEU A 10 -5.41 2.21 16.62
CA LEU A 10 -5.20 3.32 15.70
C LEU A 10 -4.83 4.63 16.43
N VAL A 11 -5.52 4.93 17.54
CA VAL A 11 -5.21 6.09 18.38
C VAL A 11 -3.90 5.89 19.15
N GLY A 12 -3.67 4.69 19.67
CA GLY A 12 -2.43 4.35 20.41
C GLY A 12 -1.19 4.49 19.53
N THR A 13 -1.23 3.99 18.30
CA THR A 13 -0.13 4.15 17.33
C THR A 13 0.06 5.60 16.90
N ALA A 14 -1.03 6.37 16.71
CA ALA A 14 -0.95 7.79 16.37
C ALA A 14 -0.27 8.59 17.49
N PHE A 15 -0.67 8.34 18.74
CA PHE A 15 -0.10 8.98 19.92
C PHE A 15 1.38 8.60 20.09
N PHE A 16 1.71 7.32 19.96
CA PHE A 16 3.08 6.82 20.07
C PHE A 16 4.00 7.46 19.03
N THR A 17 3.59 7.43 17.76
CA THR A 17 4.40 8.01 16.66
C THR A 17 4.51 9.52 16.75
N THR A 18 3.44 10.22 17.14
CA THR A 18 3.48 11.68 17.32
C THR A 18 4.38 12.05 18.49
N THR A 19 4.36 11.28 19.59
CA THR A 19 5.27 11.50 20.73
C THR A 19 6.72 11.27 20.33
N LEU A 20 7.01 10.23 19.55
CA LEU A 20 8.34 10.00 18.99
C LEU A 20 8.77 11.16 18.08
N CYS A 21 7.91 11.59 17.15
CA CYS A 21 8.21 12.74 16.30
C CYS A 21 8.38 14.03 17.12
N TYR A 22 7.64 14.20 18.22
CA TYR A 22 7.79 15.32 19.15
C TYR A 22 9.13 15.30 19.87
N TYR A 23 9.52 14.14 20.39
CA TYR A 23 10.76 13.96 21.14
C TYR A 23 12.01 14.13 20.27
N TYR A 24 12.02 13.55 19.07
CA TYR A 24 13.16 13.60 18.16
C TYR A 24 13.15 14.82 17.21
N GLY A 25 12.01 15.50 17.05
CA GLY A 25 11.86 16.62 16.15
C GLY A 25 12.10 17.98 16.81
N ASN A 26 12.55 18.98 16.03
CA ASN A 26 12.72 20.35 16.53
C ASN A 26 11.56 21.28 16.10
N TRP A 27 10.39 21.09 16.72
CA TRP A 27 9.07 21.64 16.30
C TRP A 27 8.94 23.17 16.38
N ARG A 28 9.88 23.83 17.08
CA ARG A 28 9.92 25.30 17.18
C ARG A 28 10.65 25.95 16.01
N LYS A 29 11.58 25.24 15.37
CA LYS A 29 12.39 25.78 14.26
C LYS A 29 11.87 25.38 12.89
N GLN A 30 11.12 24.28 12.79
CA GLN A 30 10.59 23.77 11.52
C GLN A 30 9.21 24.35 11.18
N HIS A 31 8.92 24.43 9.88
CA HIS A 31 7.58 24.80 9.39
C HIS A 31 6.54 23.76 9.84
N LYS A 32 5.41 24.24 10.35
CA LYS A 32 4.34 23.37 10.90
C LYS A 32 3.81 22.33 9.89
N VAL A 33 3.75 22.70 8.60
CA VAL A 33 3.32 21.80 7.52
C VAL A 33 4.24 20.58 7.40
N THR A 34 5.56 20.80 7.47
CA THR A 34 6.56 19.73 7.40
C THR A 34 6.40 18.73 8.53
N THR A 35 6.13 19.24 9.73
CA THR A 35 5.97 18.40 10.92
C THR A 35 4.70 17.55 10.89
N LEU A 36 3.59 18.10 10.37
CA LEU A 36 2.36 17.33 10.15
C LEU A 36 2.58 16.21 9.13
N ILE A 37 3.20 16.54 7.99
CA ILE A 37 3.53 15.57 6.94
C ILE A 37 4.42 14.45 7.51
N ALA A 38 5.48 14.80 8.24
CA ALA A 38 6.35 13.82 8.87
C ALA A 38 5.59 12.92 9.85
N SER A 39 4.73 13.50 10.70
CA SER A 39 3.96 12.73 11.69
C SER A 39 3.04 11.69 11.00
N VAL A 40 2.34 12.09 9.93
CA VAL A 40 1.51 11.16 9.13
C VAL A 40 2.38 10.09 8.45
N SER A 41 3.53 10.47 7.90
CA SER A 41 4.47 9.55 7.26
C SER A 41 5.00 8.47 8.19
N TRP A 42 5.20 8.79 9.47
CA TRP A 42 5.64 7.82 10.48
C TRP A 42 4.49 7.00 11.05
N TRP A 43 3.28 7.55 11.06
CA TRP A 43 2.10 6.85 11.56
C TRP A 43 1.65 5.70 10.66
N LEU A 44 1.61 5.89 9.33
CA LEU A 44 1.20 4.85 8.37
C LEU A 44 2.01 3.55 8.46
N PRO A 45 3.36 3.55 8.45
CA PRO A 45 4.13 2.32 8.60
C PRO A 45 4.00 1.71 10.01
N ALA A 46 3.86 2.53 11.05
CA ALA A 46 3.63 2.03 12.40
C ALA A 46 2.28 1.29 12.52
N LEU A 47 1.24 1.76 11.84
CA LEU A 47 -0.05 1.06 11.74
C LEU A 47 0.12 -0.32 11.10
N ILE A 48 0.88 -0.43 10.01
CA ILE A 48 1.13 -1.72 9.35
C ILE A 48 1.77 -2.71 10.33
N LEU A 49 2.76 -2.27 11.10
CA LEU A 49 3.47 -3.11 12.06
C LEU A 49 2.57 -3.61 13.19
N THR A 50 1.62 -2.81 13.67
CA THR A 50 0.71 -3.24 14.75
C THR A 50 -0.47 -4.04 14.24
N LEU A 51 -0.90 -3.85 13.00
CA LEU A 51 -2.06 -4.53 12.41
C LEU A 51 -1.72 -5.89 11.83
N LEU A 52 -0.51 -6.07 11.29
CA LEU A 52 -0.11 -7.35 10.67
C LEU A 52 -0.22 -8.54 11.63
N PRO A 53 0.26 -8.49 12.89
CA PRO A 53 0.12 -9.61 13.82
C PRO A 53 -1.35 -9.91 14.17
N VAL A 54 -2.18 -8.86 14.22
CA VAL A 54 -3.61 -8.96 14.53
C VAL A 54 -4.37 -9.60 13.37
N ASP A 55 -4.08 -9.19 12.14
CA ASP A 55 -4.64 -9.75 10.92
C ASP A 55 -4.31 -11.26 10.82
N ILE A 56 -3.02 -11.60 10.97
CA ILE A 56 -2.56 -13.00 10.97
C ILE A 56 -3.29 -13.82 12.04
N ALA A 57 -3.37 -13.34 13.29
CA ALA A 57 -4.07 -14.06 14.36
C ALA A 57 -5.58 -14.24 14.05
N SER A 58 -6.22 -13.23 13.44
CA SER A 58 -7.62 -13.31 13.04
C SER A 58 -7.86 -14.29 11.89
N ALA A 59 -6.90 -14.39 10.96
CA ALA A 59 -6.94 -15.34 9.86
C ALA A 59 -6.80 -16.79 10.36
N TYR A 60 -5.90 -17.05 11.30
CA TYR A 60 -5.78 -18.37 11.94
C TYR A 60 -7.06 -18.77 12.68
N PHE A 61 -7.65 -17.85 13.44
CA PHE A 61 -8.92 -18.10 14.13
C PHE A 61 -10.05 -18.46 13.14
N ARG A 62 -10.17 -17.72 12.03
CA ARG A 62 -11.16 -18.01 11.00
C ARG A 62 -10.94 -19.37 10.36
N SER A 63 -9.70 -19.72 10.02
CA SER A 63 -9.37 -21.04 9.46
C SER A 63 -9.73 -22.19 10.42
N CYS A 64 -9.48 -21.99 11.72
CA CYS A 64 -9.86 -22.95 12.77
C CYS A 64 -11.39 -23.18 12.81
N THR A 65 -12.18 -22.10 12.85
CA THR A 65 -13.65 -22.20 12.90
C THR A 65 -14.26 -22.90 11.69
N ILE A 66 -13.64 -22.76 10.51
CA ILE A 66 -14.07 -23.44 9.29
C ILE A 66 -13.78 -24.95 9.38
N SER A 67 -12.62 -25.34 9.92
CA SER A 67 -12.28 -26.76 10.09
C SER A 67 -13.19 -27.49 11.08
N GLU A 68 -13.58 -26.86 12.19
CA GLU A 68 -14.51 -27.47 13.17
C GLU A 68 -15.89 -27.79 12.55
N GLN A 69 -16.42 -26.92 11.67
CA GLN A 69 -17.67 -27.18 10.97
C GLN A 69 -17.58 -28.36 9.99
N SER A 70 -16.45 -28.51 9.29
CA SER A 70 -16.28 -29.56 8.28
C SER A 70 -16.13 -30.98 8.85
N VAL A 71 -15.62 -31.11 10.08
CA VAL A 71 -15.38 -32.43 10.73
C VAL A 71 -16.66 -33.01 11.34
N SER A 72 -17.67 -32.18 11.64
CA SER A 72 -18.94 -32.65 12.19
C SER A 72 -19.79 -33.47 11.20
N ASP A 73 -19.51 -33.37 9.89
CA ASP A 73 -20.32 -34.04 8.86
C ASP A 73 -19.79 -35.42 8.43
N ASN A 74 -18.53 -35.79 8.68
CA ASN A 74 -18.03 -37.14 8.39
C ASN A 74 -16.75 -37.47 9.18
N PHE A 75 -16.84 -38.50 10.03
CA PHE A 75 -15.75 -39.22 10.71
C PHE A 75 -15.18 -38.59 12.00
N SER A 76 -15.32 -39.34 13.10
CA SER A 76 -14.71 -39.08 14.41
C SER A 76 -13.20 -39.37 14.39
N VAL A 77 -12.41 -38.42 13.89
CA VAL A 77 -10.97 -38.36 14.18
C VAL A 77 -10.80 -37.77 15.58
N PRO A 78 -9.92 -38.30 16.45
CA PRO A 78 -9.55 -37.63 17.68
C PRO A 78 -8.71 -36.39 17.35
N LEU A 79 -9.39 -35.31 16.97
CA LEU A 79 -8.81 -33.98 16.94
C LEU A 79 -8.63 -33.55 18.40
N ASP A 80 -7.47 -33.01 18.72
CA ASP A 80 -7.22 -32.33 19.99
C ASP A 80 -8.43 -31.44 20.33
N ASN A 81 -9.12 -31.75 21.44
CA ASN A 81 -10.41 -31.14 21.84
C ASN A 81 -10.25 -29.67 22.30
N THR A 82 -9.30 -28.91 21.75
CA THR A 82 -9.11 -27.51 22.07
C THR A 82 -10.05 -26.66 21.22
N PRO A 83 -11.15 -26.10 21.80
CA PRO A 83 -12.07 -25.28 21.04
C PRO A 83 -11.35 -24.06 20.49
N CYS A 84 -11.65 -23.68 19.24
CA CYS A 84 -11.10 -22.47 18.64
C CYS A 84 -11.40 -21.24 19.52
N ARG A 85 -10.37 -20.67 20.16
CA ARG A 85 -10.52 -19.49 21.03
C ARG A 85 -10.24 -18.21 20.26
N ALA A 86 -11.16 -17.25 20.35
CA ALA A 86 -10.99 -15.94 19.74
C ALA A 86 -9.78 -15.19 20.34
N PRO A 87 -8.89 -14.61 19.52
CA PRO A 87 -7.81 -13.79 20.01
C PRO A 87 -8.36 -12.51 20.66
N PHE A 88 -7.60 -11.95 21.60
CA PHE A 88 -7.99 -10.72 22.32
C PHE A 88 -8.30 -9.56 21.36
N PHE A 89 -7.52 -9.46 20.29
CA PHE A 89 -7.66 -8.45 19.23
C PHE A 89 -8.37 -9.03 18.00
N TYR A 90 -9.59 -9.55 18.16
CA TYR A 90 -10.36 -10.04 17.00
C TYR A 90 -11.10 -8.90 16.29
N ALA A 91 -10.98 -8.84 14.96
CA ALA A 91 -11.79 -8.02 14.09
C ALA A 91 -12.25 -8.80 12.86
N GLU A 92 -13.35 -8.34 12.25
CA GLU A 92 -13.96 -9.00 11.11
C GLU A 92 -13.15 -8.77 9.84
N HIS A 93 -13.10 -9.78 8.96
CA HIS A 93 -12.32 -9.74 7.72
C HIS A 93 -12.68 -8.56 6.81
N THR A 94 -13.96 -8.18 6.74
CA THR A 94 -14.43 -7.02 5.97
C THR A 94 -13.78 -5.72 6.44
N VAL A 95 -13.57 -5.58 7.75
CA VAL A 95 -12.94 -4.39 8.34
C VAL A 95 -11.46 -4.33 7.96
N PHE A 96 -10.75 -5.47 7.99
CA PHE A 96 -9.36 -5.52 7.54
C PHE A 96 -9.21 -5.19 6.06
N LEU A 97 -10.10 -5.68 5.18
CA LEU A 97 -10.05 -5.32 3.76
C LEU A 97 -10.20 -3.82 3.52
N ILE A 98 -11.18 -3.19 4.17
CA ILE A 98 -11.40 -1.74 4.07
C ILE A 98 -10.18 -0.99 4.60
N LEU A 99 -9.67 -1.41 5.76
CA LEU A 99 -8.50 -0.81 6.38
C LEU A 99 -7.28 -0.92 5.47
N TRP A 100 -6.97 -2.11 4.98
CA TRP A 100 -5.82 -2.34 4.10
C TRP A 100 -5.93 -1.54 2.81
N HIS A 101 -7.13 -1.38 2.24
CA HIS A 101 -7.32 -0.44 1.13
C HIS A 101 -7.00 1.00 1.51
N ILE A 102 -7.48 1.49 2.65
CA ILE A 102 -7.19 2.84 3.12
C ILE A 102 -5.68 3.04 3.34
N VAL A 103 -5.02 2.10 4.01
CA VAL A 103 -3.56 2.13 4.27
C VAL A 103 -2.78 2.08 2.96
N TYR A 104 -3.19 1.22 2.02
CA TYR A 104 -2.57 1.13 0.71
C TYR A 104 -2.68 2.45 -0.05
N TRP A 105 -3.89 2.97 -0.24
CA TRP A 105 -4.11 4.19 -1.03
C TRP A 105 -3.49 5.42 -0.37
N SER A 106 -3.54 5.53 0.96
CA SER A 106 -2.85 6.60 1.68
C SER A 106 -1.32 6.51 1.55
N SER A 107 -0.75 5.30 1.57
CA SER A 107 0.70 5.09 1.36
C SER A 107 1.12 5.42 -0.07
N GLN A 108 0.28 5.13 -1.07
CA GLN A 108 0.52 5.56 -2.44
C GLN A 108 0.51 7.09 -2.54
N PHE A 109 -0.52 7.75 -2.00
CA PHE A 109 -0.59 9.20 -1.98
C PHE A 109 0.61 9.83 -1.26
N LEU A 110 1.03 9.25 -0.14
CA LEU A 110 2.20 9.69 0.61
C LEU A 110 3.47 9.62 -0.24
N THR A 111 3.68 8.48 -0.89
CA THR A 111 4.92 8.19 -1.63
C THR A 111 5.01 8.98 -2.93
N TRP A 112 3.92 9.00 -3.68
CA TRP A 112 3.89 9.59 -5.02
C TRP A 112 3.60 11.09 -5.03
N LEU A 113 2.97 11.64 -3.99
CA LEU A 113 2.69 13.08 -3.94
C LEU A 113 3.41 13.76 -2.78
N LEU A 114 3.24 13.25 -1.56
CA LEU A 114 3.63 13.99 -0.36
C LEU A 114 5.15 14.08 -0.16
N ILE A 115 5.87 12.96 -0.28
CA ILE A 115 7.35 12.92 -0.21
C ILE A 115 8.03 13.84 -1.24
N PRO A 116 7.72 13.76 -2.55
CA PRO A 116 8.38 14.57 -3.57
C PRO A 116 7.99 16.05 -3.47
N LEU A 117 6.75 16.33 -3.05
CA LEU A 117 6.33 17.68 -2.66
C LEU A 117 7.15 18.23 -1.49
N MET A 118 7.36 17.42 -0.46
CA MET A 118 8.13 17.81 0.72
C MET A 118 9.60 18.15 0.36
N ARG A 119 10.21 17.39 -0.57
CA ARG A 119 11.57 17.68 -1.06
C ARG A 119 11.66 19.05 -1.74
N SER A 120 10.77 19.36 -2.69
CA SER A 120 10.77 20.67 -3.35
C SER A 120 10.38 21.79 -2.37
N TYR A 121 9.42 21.52 -1.47
CA TYR A 121 9.02 22.47 -0.44
C TYR A 121 10.20 22.89 0.43
N THR A 122 11.05 21.99 0.93
CA THR A 122 12.24 22.40 1.72
C THR A 122 13.27 23.19 0.93
N ARG A 123 13.33 23.00 -0.40
CA ARG A 123 14.30 23.66 -1.27
C ARG A 123 13.87 25.08 -1.66
N ALA A 124 12.57 25.35 -1.69
CA ALA A 124 12.04 26.66 -2.09
C ALA A 124 12.38 27.75 -1.05
N GLY A 125 12.92 28.87 -1.53
CA GLY A 125 13.31 30.03 -0.72
C GLY A 125 12.18 31.03 -0.45
N ASP A 126 10.94 30.72 -0.81
CA ASP A 126 9.80 31.63 -0.67
C ASP A 126 9.44 31.88 0.81
N PHE A 127 9.15 33.14 1.14
CA PHE A 127 8.88 33.58 2.51
C PHE A 127 7.47 33.21 3.02
N THR A 128 6.51 32.96 2.12
CA THR A 128 5.14 32.57 2.51
C THR A 128 4.91 31.08 2.28
N PRO A 129 4.26 30.37 3.23
CA PRO A 129 4.09 28.92 3.14
C PRO A 129 3.22 28.49 1.96
N LEU A 130 2.27 29.33 1.53
CA LEU A 130 1.40 29.05 0.38
C LEU A 130 2.12 29.23 -0.96
N ALA A 131 2.93 30.28 -1.11
CA ALA A 131 3.73 30.46 -2.34
C ALA A 131 4.74 29.33 -2.49
N LYS A 132 5.38 28.94 -1.38
CA LYS A 132 6.30 27.81 -1.29
C LYS A 132 5.66 26.49 -1.71
N LEU A 133 4.42 26.25 -1.26
CA LEU A 133 3.64 25.06 -1.67
C LEU A 133 3.28 25.08 -3.16
N ARG A 134 2.85 26.23 -3.68
CA ARG A 134 2.49 26.39 -5.10
C ARG A 134 3.70 26.20 -6.02
N SER A 135 4.86 26.74 -5.63
CA SER A 135 6.12 26.57 -6.33
C SER A 135 6.53 25.09 -6.34
N ALA A 136 6.50 24.45 -5.16
CA ALA A 136 6.81 23.03 -5.04
C ALA A 136 5.88 22.11 -5.84
N LEU A 137 4.58 22.42 -5.88
CA LEU A 137 3.61 21.66 -6.70
C LEU A 137 3.92 21.77 -8.20
N ARG A 138 4.28 22.98 -8.67
CA ARG A 138 4.60 23.20 -10.09
C ARG A 138 5.80 22.36 -10.52
N ASP A 139 6.87 22.37 -9.74
CA ASP A 139 8.08 21.59 -10.04
C ASP A 139 7.76 20.10 -10.15
N ASN A 140 6.98 19.58 -9.19
CA ASN A 140 6.60 18.17 -9.18
C ASN A 140 5.76 17.79 -10.40
N ILE A 141 4.82 18.63 -10.82
CA ILE A 141 4.01 18.38 -12.04
C ILE A 141 4.90 18.21 -13.26
N PHE A 142 5.93 19.06 -13.43
CA PHE A 142 6.87 18.92 -14.55
C PHE A 142 7.67 17.62 -14.47
N TYR A 143 8.15 17.22 -13.29
CA TYR A 143 8.84 15.95 -13.11
C TYR A 143 7.93 14.76 -13.46
N TYR A 144 6.71 14.70 -12.93
CA TYR A 144 5.76 13.63 -13.24
C TYR A 144 5.40 13.57 -14.71
N PHE A 145 5.23 14.72 -15.34
CA PHE A 145 4.97 14.81 -16.77
C PHE A 145 6.12 14.19 -17.60
N SER A 146 7.38 14.46 -17.22
CA SER A 146 8.53 13.88 -17.92
C SER A 146 8.60 12.34 -17.78
N TYR A 147 8.31 11.79 -16.60
CA TYR A 147 8.23 10.34 -16.39
C TYR A 147 7.11 9.70 -17.21
N LEU A 148 5.95 10.36 -17.29
CA LEU A 148 4.83 9.89 -18.10
C LEU A 148 5.18 9.84 -19.59
N LEU A 149 5.88 10.86 -20.10
CA LEU A 149 6.34 10.88 -21.49
C LEU A 149 7.27 9.70 -21.79
N ILE A 150 8.26 9.44 -20.92
CA ILE A 150 9.19 8.32 -21.06
C ILE A 150 8.44 6.98 -21.05
N PHE A 151 7.46 6.83 -20.15
CA PHE A 151 6.63 5.64 -20.07
C PHE A 151 5.81 5.41 -21.34
N ILE A 152 5.22 6.47 -21.92
CA ILE A 152 4.47 6.38 -23.18
C ILE A 152 5.38 5.95 -24.33
N VAL A 153 6.58 6.52 -24.44
CA VAL A 153 7.56 6.12 -25.48
C VAL A 153 7.99 4.67 -25.31
N ALA A 154 8.24 4.22 -24.08
CA ALA A 154 8.56 2.83 -23.79
C ALA A 154 7.41 1.87 -24.13
N LEU A 155 6.15 2.24 -23.83
CA LEU A 155 4.98 1.46 -24.21
C LEU A 155 4.83 1.37 -25.73
N MET A 156 5.02 2.48 -26.45
CA MET A 156 4.99 2.47 -27.91
C MET A 156 6.05 1.53 -28.49
N TYR A 157 7.28 1.57 -27.94
CA TYR A 157 8.35 0.65 -28.34
C TYR A 157 7.99 -0.82 -28.11
N LEU A 158 7.41 -1.16 -26.94
CA LEU A 158 6.98 -2.52 -26.64
C LEU A 158 5.87 -2.98 -27.58
N ILE A 159 4.84 -2.15 -27.83
CA ILE A 159 3.74 -2.47 -28.73
C ILE A 159 4.25 -2.70 -30.16
N MET A 160 5.14 -1.84 -30.67
CA MET A 160 5.75 -2.02 -31.99
C MET A 160 6.56 -3.31 -32.08
N THR A 161 7.35 -3.60 -31.06
CA THR A 161 8.16 -4.84 -31.01
C THR A 161 7.27 -6.08 -31.00
N GLN A 162 6.17 -6.06 -30.24
CA GLN A 162 5.20 -7.15 -30.22
C GLN A 162 4.51 -7.32 -31.57
N ALA A 163 4.12 -6.23 -32.22
CA ALA A 163 3.50 -6.25 -33.55
C ALA A 163 4.43 -6.88 -34.61
N ILE A 164 5.70 -6.47 -34.63
CA ILE A 164 6.71 -7.05 -35.53
C ILE A 164 6.91 -8.54 -35.23
N SER A 165 6.99 -8.92 -33.95
CA SER A 165 7.19 -10.33 -33.57
C SER A 165 6.00 -11.22 -33.95
N PHE A 166 4.79 -10.68 -33.93
CA PHE A 166 3.58 -11.38 -34.34
C PHE A 166 3.55 -11.63 -35.85
N ASP A 167 3.89 -10.60 -36.64
CA ASP A 167 3.96 -10.68 -38.10
C ASP A 167 5.00 -11.72 -38.56
N LEU A 168 6.21 -11.67 -37.99
CA LEU A 168 7.26 -12.65 -38.25
C LEU A 168 6.84 -14.09 -37.94
N ARG A 169 6.07 -14.32 -36.87
CA ARG A 169 5.53 -15.65 -36.53
C ARG A 169 4.50 -16.13 -37.55
N GLN A 170 3.65 -15.24 -38.06
CA GLN A 170 2.67 -15.60 -39.09
C GLN A 170 3.35 -16.00 -40.39
N HIS A 171 4.36 -15.25 -40.82
CA HIS A 171 5.17 -15.59 -42.00
C HIS A 171 5.86 -16.95 -41.85
N ALA A 172 6.55 -17.20 -40.72
CA ALA A 172 7.20 -18.48 -40.47
C ALA A 172 6.21 -19.68 -40.44
N GLN A 173 4.99 -19.48 -39.94
CA GLN A 173 3.94 -20.52 -39.96
C GLN A 173 3.35 -20.76 -41.35
N ARG A 174 3.32 -19.74 -42.22
CA ARG A 174 2.88 -19.88 -43.62
C ARG A 174 3.88 -20.71 -44.42
N ASP A 175 5.17 -20.42 -44.28
CA ASP A 175 6.23 -21.14 -45.00
C ASP A 175 6.29 -22.62 -44.60
N ARG A 176 6.14 -22.95 -43.31
CA ARG A 176 6.05 -24.35 -42.86
C ARG A 176 4.86 -25.10 -43.46
N ARG A 177 3.71 -24.43 -43.64
CA ARG A 177 2.53 -25.06 -44.25
C ARG A 177 2.73 -25.35 -45.74
N HIS A 178 3.46 -24.51 -46.45
CA HIS A 178 3.82 -24.77 -47.85
C HIS A 178 4.77 -25.96 -47.99
N VAL A 179 5.74 -26.12 -47.09
CA VAL A 179 6.68 -27.25 -47.11
C VAL A 179 6.02 -28.58 -46.72
N ALA A 180 5.03 -28.59 -45.82
CA ALA A 180 4.35 -29.81 -45.38
C ALA A 180 3.24 -30.31 -46.33
N GLY A 181 2.87 -29.51 -47.34
CA GLY A 181 1.84 -29.84 -48.34
C GLY A 181 2.38 -30.30 -49.69
N MET A 182 3.71 -30.37 -49.85
CA MET A 182 4.43 -31.05 -50.94
C MET A 182 4.96 -32.39 -50.45
#